data_AF-A0A3B1C0X4-F1
#
_entry.id   AF-A0A3B1C0X4-F1
#
_cell.length_a   1.000
_cell.length_b   1.000
_cell.length_c   1.000
_cell.angle_alpha   90.00
_cell.angle_beta   90.00
_cell.angle_gamma   90.00
#
_symmetry.space_group_name_H-M   'P 1'
#
loop_
_entity.id
_entity.type
_entity.pdbx_description
1 polymer ?
#
loop_
_entity_poly.entity_id
_entity_poly.type
_entity_poly.pdbx_seq_one_letter_code
_entity_poly.pdbx_strand_id
1 'polypeptide(L)'
;MPDNKPIRLVHCAWATGIGGGVARFDAYLNRYLNRDIIDPTFVITKKRISGEVMFDEAMEFVYTGDHDRFEALLKEFAFADVVSFQGGFDPLVCEAARVSGAPALVEIIHTIEPGGIYPGIDVTVCISETVRAQQADKNRAEVIYNGIDTDEFTFREEANPKDKIVILQATNRDKPYFNLDELANDILSIDPRIELWLAGGGQDGTSTDRIKFFGLHPDIGKLYRKADILVMFTKSEAFGLAIVEAMASGAVPVVINENGPAEIVTDSVDGFIAPSSEREELIEAINRAVKARSSEKWSQMRINARRTVERKFKAERCVREYEKLYLKLIELKGRRKKPGPLSGMPTAEAHLADALFHLQNARWADCSRSLEKMASGDETINQPACALAAAKFARQATARGEPALAGKIYRKIYFSGFKYPEWMQEWLLVLPQAEADDFPVNDLLELDGYKERTVMLVAERLINKGDIMSAIAILEKGATTNPESDEIQKVYELLKARFGSCDGK
;
A
#
# COMPACT_ATOMS: atom_id res chain seq x y z
N MET A 1 4.33 -30.80 19.57
CA MET A 1 3.10 -30.25 18.96
C MET A 1 1.98 -31.25 19.22
N PRO A 2 0.94 -30.93 20.00
CA PRO A 2 -0.24 -31.78 20.08
C PRO A 2 -0.95 -31.72 18.73
N ASP A 3 -1.14 -32.88 18.11
CA ASP A 3 -1.48 -33.14 16.70
C ASP A 3 -0.32 -32.95 15.71
N ASN A 4 0.19 -34.08 15.21
CA ASN A 4 1.27 -34.22 14.22
C ASN A 4 0.90 -33.72 12.80
N LYS A 5 0.04 -32.70 12.71
CA LYS A 5 -0.45 -32.14 11.45
C LYS A 5 0.31 -30.85 11.13
N PRO A 6 0.67 -30.60 9.86
CA PRO A 6 1.24 -29.31 9.44
C PRO A 6 0.31 -28.14 9.79
N ILE A 7 0.87 -26.97 10.08
CA ILE A 7 0.13 -25.71 10.32
C ILE A 7 -0.51 -25.27 9.00
N ARG A 8 -1.82 -25.05 9.01
CA ARG A 8 -2.53 -24.55 7.83
C ARG A 8 -2.27 -23.07 7.67
N LEU A 9 -1.44 -22.70 6.71
CA LEU A 9 -1.14 -21.31 6.36
C LEU A 9 -2.06 -20.89 5.21
N VAL A 10 -2.75 -19.76 5.34
CA VAL A 10 -3.33 -19.09 4.18
C VAL A 10 -2.44 -17.91 3.83
N HIS A 11 -1.74 -17.98 2.70
CA HIS A 11 -0.88 -16.91 2.22
C HIS A 11 -1.60 -16.12 1.14
N CYS A 12 -1.90 -14.87 1.45
CA CYS A 12 -2.61 -13.96 0.59
C CYS A 12 -1.64 -13.04 -0.15
N ALA A 13 -1.73 -13.07 -1.47
CA ALA A 13 -1.04 -12.16 -2.36
C ALA A 13 -2.04 -11.23 -3.06
N TRP A 14 -1.52 -10.07 -3.51
CA TRP A 14 -2.37 -9.05 -4.13
C TRP A 14 -2.84 -9.44 -5.54
N ALA A 15 -1.94 -10.01 -6.36
CA ALA A 15 -2.21 -10.38 -7.74
C ALA A 15 -1.34 -11.56 -8.20
N THR A 16 -1.79 -12.27 -9.25
CA THR A 16 -0.95 -13.19 -10.04
C THR A 16 -0.13 -12.36 -11.03
N GLY A 17 1.21 -12.43 -11.04
CA GLY A 17 1.96 -11.74 -12.10
C GLY A 17 3.46 -11.56 -11.90
N ILE A 18 4.17 -11.18 -12.98
CA ILE A 18 5.64 -11.16 -13.07
C ILE A 18 6.20 -9.79 -12.66
N GLY A 19 7.27 -9.82 -11.84
CA GLY A 19 8.20 -8.71 -11.69
C GLY A 19 8.05 -7.91 -10.39
N GLY A 20 9.11 -7.91 -9.58
CA GLY A 20 9.17 -7.24 -8.28
C GLY A 20 9.43 -8.22 -7.14
N GLY A 21 9.64 -7.70 -5.92
CA GLY A 21 9.94 -8.53 -4.74
C GLY A 21 8.80 -9.45 -4.30
N VAL A 22 7.56 -8.99 -4.43
CA VAL A 22 6.35 -9.69 -3.97
C VAL A 22 6.14 -11.01 -4.73
N ALA A 23 6.09 -10.95 -6.06
CA ALA A 23 5.82 -12.12 -6.90
C ALA A 23 6.90 -13.20 -6.76
N ARG A 24 8.16 -12.80 -6.55
CA ARG A 24 9.24 -13.75 -6.30
C ARG A 24 9.12 -14.39 -4.93
N PHE A 25 8.66 -13.64 -3.92
CA PHE A 25 8.45 -14.19 -2.59
C PHE A 25 7.37 -15.28 -2.57
N ASP A 26 6.23 -15.08 -3.25
CA ASP A 26 5.19 -16.10 -3.35
C ASP A 26 5.75 -17.43 -3.89
N ALA A 27 6.57 -17.35 -4.94
CA ALA A 27 7.26 -18.50 -5.49
C ALA A 27 8.30 -19.09 -4.55
N TYR A 28 9.06 -18.28 -3.81
CA TYR A 28 10.01 -18.76 -2.82
C TYR A 28 9.32 -19.50 -1.67
N LEU A 29 8.17 -19.00 -1.18
CA LEU A 29 7.34 -19.76 -0.25
C LEU A 29 6.88 -21.07 -0.88
N ASN A 30 6.43 -21.07 -2.13
CA ASN A 30 6.00 -22.30 -2.76
C ASN A 30 7.13 -23.35 -2.82
N ARG A 31 8.35 -22.93 -3.20
CA ARG A 31 9.51 -23.80 -3.42
C ARG A 31 10.20 -24.27 -2.14
N TYR A 32 10.39 -23.39 -1.16
CA TYR A 32 11.31 -23.66 -0.04
C TYR A 32 10.63 -23.94 1.30
N LEU A 33 9.32 -23.71 1.40
CA LEU A 33 8.59 -23.92 2.64
C LEU A 33 8.43 -25.42 2.94
N ASN A 34 8.79 -25.81 4.16
CA ASN A 34 8.75 -27.17 4.64
C ASN A 34 7.31 -27.66 4.82
N ARG A 35 6.85 -28.46 3.85
CA ARG A 35 5.48 -29.01 3.79
C ARG A 35 5.14 -29.99 4.91
N ASP A 36 6.14 -30.55 5.60
CA ASP A 36 5.92 -31.39 6.80
C ASP A 36 5.52 -30.55 8.02
N ILE A 37 5.84 -29.24 8.01
CA ILE A 37 5.60 -28.33 9.12
C ILE A 37 4.44 -27.37 8.81
N ILE A 38 4.36 -26.87 7.57
CA ILE A 38 3.38 -25.89 7.14
C ILE A 38 2.68 -26.38 5.86
N ASP A 39 1.35 -26.36 5.85
CA ASP A 39 0.50 -26.68 4.70
C ASP A 39 -0.12 -25.37 4.16
N PRO A 40 0.43 -24.80 3.06
CA PRO A 40 0.01 -23.50 2.57
C PRO A 40 -1.10 -23.58 1.52
N THR A 41 -2.09 -22.71 1.66
CA THR A 41 -3.04 -22.32 0.61
C THR A 41 -2.68 -20.92 0.12
N PHE A 42 -2.34 -20.78 -1.16
CA PHE A 42 -2.10 -19.48 -1.78
C PHE A 42 -3.41 -18.87 -2.24
N VAL A 43 -3.69 -17.63 -1.83
CA VAL A 43 -4.95 -16.92 -2.10
C VAL A 43 -4.66 -15.60 -2.79
N ILE A 44 -5.22 -15.40 -3.97
CA ILE A 44 -5.11 -14.14 -4.71
C ILE A 44 -6.33 -13.30 -4.42
N THR A 45 -6.07 -12.13 -3.83
CA THR A 45 -7.12 -11.33 -3.19
C THR A 45 -7.76 -10.29 -4.10
N LYS A 46 -7.08 -9.81 -5.15
CA LYS A 46 -7.60 -8.70 -5.97
C LYS A 46 -7.60 -8.91 -7.46
N LYS A 47 -6.49 -9.37 -8.06
CA LYS A 47 -6.40 -9.41 -9.54
C LYS A 47 -5.85 -10.74 -10.03
N ARG A 48 -6.65 -11.45 -10.81
CA ARG A 48 -6.16 -12.49 -11.71
C ARG A 48 -5.81 -11.85 -13.04
N ILE A 49 -4.53 -11.86 -13.42
CA ILE A 49 -4.08 -11.35 -14.70
C ILE A 49 -4.06 -12.51 -15.70
N SER A 50 -5.05 -12.54 -16.59
CA SER A 50 -5.14 -13.57 -17.63
C SER A 50 -3.96 -13.46 -18.60
N GLY A 51 -3.30 -14.58 -18.89
CA GLY A 51 -2.20 -14.67 -19.86
C GLY A 51 -0.81 -14.35 -19.33
N GLU A 52 -0.67 -13.95 -18.06
CA GLU A 52 0.65 -13.83 -17.43
C GLU A 52 1.15 -15.19 -16.93
N VAL A 53 2.42 -15.46 -17.18
CA VAL A 53 3.13 -16.65 -16.68
C VAL A 53 3.51 -16.40 -15.22
N MET A 54 3.10 -17.28 -14.31
CA MET A 54 3.54 -17.19 -12.92
C MET A 54 5.07 -17.38 -12.84
N PHE A 55 5.73 -16.72 -11.89
CA PHE A 55 7.15 -16.98 -11.65
C PHE A 55 7.42 -18.46 -11.28
N ASP A 56 6.44 -19.10 -10.68
CA ASP A 56 6.39 -20.55 -10.49
C ASP A 56 5.07 -21.10 -11.03
N GLU A 57 5.13 -21.78 -12.18
CA GLU A 57 3.95 -22.38 -12.83
C GLU A 57 3.37 -23.57 -12.06
N ALA A 58 4.14 -24.16 -11.13
CA ALA A 58 3.66 -25.26 -10.29
C ALA A 58 2.84 -24.77 -9.09
N MET A 59 2.80 -23.45 -8.84
CA MET A 59 2.05 -22.88 -7.73
C MET A 59 0.55 -22.86 -8.04
N GLU A 60 -0.22 -23.63 -7.26
CA GLU A 60 -1.68 -23.56 -7.27
C GLU A 60 -2.17 -22.42 -6.37
N PHE A 61 -3.22 -21.72 -6.79
CA PHE A 61 -3.82 -20.64 -6.01
C PHE A 61 -5.34 -20.59 -6.13
N VAL A 62 -5.98 -20.10 -5.07
CA VAL A 62 -7.41 -19.79 -5.02
C VAL A 62 -7.60 -18.32 -5.33
N TYR A 63 -8.44 -18.00 -6.30
CA TYR A 63 -8.86 -16.62 -6.55
C TYR A 63 -10.16 -16.34 -5.81
N THR A 64 -10.16 -15.36 -4.90
CA THR A 64 -11.37 -15.00 -4.14
C THR A 64 -12.44 -14.32 -4.97
N GLY A 65 -12.15 -14.03 -6.25
CA GLY A 65 -13.06 -13.32 -7.12
C GLY A 65 -13.04 -11.81 -6.88
N ASP A 66 -13.97 -11.16 -7.56
CA ASP A 66 -14.14 -9.72 -7.58
C ASP A 66 -15.42 -9.25 -6.89
N HIS A 67 -16.25 -10.17 -6.39
CA HIS A 67 -17.51 -9.87 -5.74
C HIS A 67 -17.57 -10.61 -4.40
N ASP A 68 -18.18 -10.00 -3.39
CA ASP A 68 -18.37 -10.59 -2.06
C ASP A 68 -17.06 -11.21 -1.52
N ARG A 69 -15.97 -10.46 -1.74
CA ARG A 69 -14.59 -10.87 -1.44
C ARG A 69 -14.43 -11.26 0.02
N PHE A 70 -15.10 -10.56 0.91
CA PHE A 70 -15.04 -10.82 2.35
C PHE A 70 -15.55 -12.22 2.70
N GLU A 71 -16.70 -12.61 2.16
CA GLU A 71 -17.32 -13.90 2.37
C GLU A 71 -16.49 -15.03 1.71
N ALA A 72 -15.85 -14.75 0.57
CA ALA A 72 -14.88 -15.67 -0.03
C ALA A 72 -13.65 -15.86 0.86
N LEU A 73 -13.07 -14.77 1.39
CA LEU A 73 -11.94 -14.80 2.31
C LEU A 73 -12.27 -15.56 3.59
N LEU A 74 -13.46 -15.36 4.18
CA LEU A 74 -13.88 -16.09 5.38
C LEU A 74 -13.95 -17.59 5.18
N LYS A 75 -14.35 -18.07 4.00
CA LYS A 75 -14.37 -19.51 3.69
C LYS A 75 -12.95 -20.10 3.71
N GLU A 76 -11.99 -19.40 3.11
CA GLU A 76 -10.58 -19.83 3.11
C GLU A 76 -9.98 -19.73 4.53
N PHE A 77 -10.28 -18.67 5.28
CA PHE A 77 -9.66 -18.41 6.58
C PHE A 77 -10.31 -19.19 7.72
N ALA A 78 -11.52 -19.71 7.52
CA ALA A 78 -12.24 -20.50 8.52
C ALA A 78 -11.40 -21.67 9.03
N PHE A 79 -10.51 -22.24 8.22
CA PHE A 79 -9.64 -23.35 8.60
C PHE A 79 -8.16 -22.95 8.76
N ALA A 80 -7.80 -21.70 8.52
CA ALA A 80 -6.42 -21.24 8.65
C ALA A 80 -5.95 -21.29 10.11
N ASP A 81 -4.78 -21.85 10.35
CA ASP A 81 -4.09 -21.73 11.64
C ASP A 81 -3.33 -20.39 11.71
N VAL A 82 -2.83 -19.88 10.57
CA VAL A 82 -2.21 -18.56 10.40
C VAL A 82 -2.64 -17.98 9.05
N VAL A 83 -2.81 -16.66 8.98
CA VAL A 83 -2.98 -15.94 7.71
C VAL A 83 -1.84 -14.96 7.50
N SER A 84 -1.24 -14.99 6.31
CA SER A 84 -0.13 -14.14 5.89
C SER A 84 -0.54 -13.23 4.75
N PHE A 85 -0.16 -11.95 4.80
CA PHE A 85 -0.51 -10.95 3.80
C PHE A 85 0.74 -10.30 3.21
N GLN A 86 0.86 -10.34 1.89
CA GLN A 86 1.98 -9.73 1.17
C GLN A 86 1.56 -8.86 -0.01
N GLY A 87 2.43 -7.87 -0.30
CA GLY A 87 2.32 -7.05 -1.50
C GLY A 87 1.36 -5.86 -1.44
N GLY A 88 0.86 -5.52 -0.25
CA GLY A 88 0.04 -4.32 -0.02
C GLY A 88 -0.96 -4.50 1.11
N PHE A 89 -1.20 -3.44 1.87
CA PHE A 89 -2.18 -3.44 2.95
C PHE A 89 -3.61 -3.49 2.37
N ASP A 90 -4.37 -4.52 2.76
CA ASP A 90 -5.80 -4.68 2.43
C ASP A 90 -6.62 -4.83 3.73
N PRO A 91 -7.36 -3.79 4.16
CA PRO A 91 -8.19 -3.83 5.35
C PRO A 91 -9.24 -4.95 5.33
N LEU A 92 -9.80 -5.29 4.17
CA LEU A 92 -10.84 -6.32 4.05
C LEU A 92 -10.31 -7.69 4.44
N VAL A 93 -9.07 -7.92 4.02
CA VAL A 93 -8.32 -9.15 4.27
C VAL A 93 -7.91 -9.24 5.75
N CYS A 94 -7.48 -8.12 6.36
CA CYS A 94 -7.20 -8.05 7.81
C CYS A 94 -8.47 -8.30 8.64
N GLU A 95 -9.60 -7.72 8.24
CA GLU A 95 -10.90 -7.95 8.89
C GLU A 95 -11.36 -9.41 8.77
N ALA A 96 -11.13 -10.05 7.61
CA ALA A 96 -11.51 -11.44 7.44
C ALA A 96 -10.71 -12.34 8.40
N ALA A 97 -9.41 -12.07 8.57
CA ALA A 97 -8.60 -12.78 9.56
C ALA A 97 -9.11 -12.55 10.98
N ARG A 98 -9.39 -11.29 11.36
CA ARG A 98 -9.95 -10.94 12.67
C ARG A 98 -11.26 -11.68 12.94
N VAL A 99 -12.21 -11.65 12.01
CA VAL A 99 -13.52 -12.29 12.14
C VAL A 99 -13.39 -13.82 12.16
N SER A 100 -12.49 -14.39 11.37
CA SER A 100 -12.21 -15.83 11.40
C SER A 100 -11.52 -16.29 12.70
N GLY A 101 -10.93 -15.36 13.44
CA GLY A 101 -10.12 -15.61 14.64
C GLY A 101 -8.75 -16.21 14.34
N ALA A 102 -8.29 -16.14 13.08
CA ALA A 102 -6.98 -16.61 12.69
C ALA A 102 -5.92 -15.52 12.94
N PRO A 103 -4.79 -15.84 13.59
CA PRO A 103 -3.67 -14.93 13.73
C PRO A 103 -3.19 -14.42 12.37
N ALA A 104 -2.98 -13.11 12.28
CA ALA A 104 -2.64 -12.42 11.05
C ALA A 104 -1.23 -11.83 11.10
N LEU A 105 -0.45 -12.04 10.03
CA LEU A 105 0.74 -11.24 9.77
C LEU A 105 0.63 -10.44 8.48
N VAL A 106 1.17 -9.22 8.47
CA VAL A 106 1.24 -8.37 7.27
C VAL A 106 2.68 -8.02 6.99
N GLU A 107 3.16 -8.30 5.78
CA GLU A 107 4.43 -7.77 5.29
C GLU A 107 4.25 -6.32 4.79
N ILE A 108 5.21 -5.49 5.18
CA ILE A 108 5.25 -4.07 4.88
C ILE A 108 6.55 -3.79 4.13
N ILE A 109 6.39 -3.42 2.87
CA ILE A 109 7.47 -3.29 1.88
C ILE A 109 7.89 -1.83 1.68
N HIS A 110 7.00 -0.88 1.93
CA HIS A 110 7.25 0.55 1.72
C HIS A 110 7.13 1.33 3.03
N THR A 111 7.71 2.52 3.07
CA THR A 111 7.47 3.51 4.13
C THR A 111 5.95 3.68 4.28
N ILE A 112 5.39 3.17 5.38
CA ILE A 112 3.97 3.40 5.65
C ILE A 112 3.85 4.82 6.15
N GLU A 113 2.81 5.52 5.68
CA GLU A 113 2.35 6.74 6.33
C GLU A 113 2.19 6.49 7.85
N PRO A 114 2.69 7.38 8.72
CA PRO A 114 2.56 7.21 10.16
C PRO A 114 1.09 7.07 10.57
N GLY A 115 0.68 5.88 11.01
CA GLY A 115 -0.71 5.64 11.40
C GLY A 115 -1.06 4.17 11.48
N GLY A 116 -0.88 3.61 12.67
CA GLY A 116 -1.60 2.44 13.18
C GLY A 116 -1.62 1.18 12.31
N ILE A 117 -0.86 0.16 12.71
CA ILE A 117 -1.19 -1.21 12.35
C ILE A 117 -2.68 -1.42 12.69
N TYR A 118 -3.44 -1.87 11.70
CA TYR A 118 -4.85 -2.18 11.86
C TYR A 118 -5.04 -3.10 13.08
N PRO A 119 -5.96 -2.82 14.04
CA PRO A 119 -5.98 -3.48 15.34
C PRO A 119 -5.96 -5.02 15.27
N GLY A 120 -6.50 -5.59 14.20
CA GLY A 120 -6.56 -7.02 13.92
C GLY A 120 -5.29 -7.70 13.39
N ILE A 121 -4.15 -7.02 13.23
CA ILE A 121 -2.91 -7.65 12.72
C ILE A 121 -2.00 -8.03 13.87
N ASP A 122 -1.73 -9.32 14.10
CA ASP A 122 -0.89 -9.76 15.24
C ASP A 122 0.57 -9.36 15.10
N VAL A 123 1.14 -9.50 13.90
CA VAL A 123 2.55 -9.18 13.61
C VAL A 123 2.69 -8.43 12.29
N THR A 124 3.53 -7.41 12.30
CA THR A 124 4.03 -6.75 11.10
C THR A 124 5.41 -7.28 10.76
N VAL A 125 5.62 -7.70 9.52
CA VAL A 125 6.94 -8.04 9.00
C VAL A 125 7.46 -6.87 8.18
N CYS A 126 8.62 -6.34 8.57
CA CYS A 126 9.31 -5.26 7.88
C CYS A 126 10.47 -5.83 7.07
N ILE A 127 10.64 -5.36 5.84
CA ILE A 127 11.72 -5.83 4.97
C ILE A 127 13.11 -5.27 5.33
N SER A 128 13.18 -4.33 6.27
CA SER A 128 14.41 -3.70 6.77
C SER A 128 14.22 -3.06 8.15
N GLU A 129 15.31 -2.78 8.86
CA GLU A 129 15.28 -2.04 10.13
C GLU A 129 14.81 -0.59 9.91
N THR A 130 15.14 0.00 8.77
CA THR A 130 14.62 1.30 8.34
C THR A 130 13.10 1.31 8.34
N VAL A 131 12.46 0.32 7.72
CA VAL A 131 11.00 0.21 7.69
C VAL A 131 10.45 -0.06 9.09
N ARG A 132 11.12 -0.90 9.89
CA ARG A 132 10.71 -1.17 11.28
C ARG A 132 10.75 0.07 12.16
N ALA A 133 11.77 0.91 12.00
CA ALA A 133 11.96 2.12 12.80
C ALA A 133 10.81 3.13 12.64
N GLN A 134 10.09 3.08 11.51
CA GLN A 134 8.94 3.93 11.18
C GLN A 134 7.59 3.34 11.65
N GLN A 135 7.55 2.09 12.13
CA GLN A 135 6.30 1.48 12.58
C GLN A 135 5.83 2.10 13.90
N ALA A 136 4.51 2.30 14.00
CA ALA A 136 3.87 2.85 15.20
C ALA A 136 4.01 1.91 16.41
N ASP A 137 3.86 0.59 16.20
CA ASP A 137 4.05 -0.42 17.24
C ASP A 137 5.22 -1.34 16.91
N LYS A 138 6.39 -0.98 17.45
CA LYS A 138 7.65 -1.72 17.25
C LYS A 138 7.68 -3.07 17.97
N ASN A 139 6.81 -3.29 18.96
CA ASN A 139 6.78 -4.56 19.71
C ASN A 139 6.10 -5.67 18.92
N ARG A 140 5.26 -5.31 17.94
CA ARG A 140 4.62 -6.23 17.00
C ARG A 140 5.31 -6.24 15.64
N ALA A 141 6.45 -5.57 15.49
CA ALA A 141 7.17 -5.47 14.23
C ALA A 141 8.48 -6.29 14.27
N GLU A 142 8.62 -7.21 13.33
CA GLU A 142 9.79 -8.09 13.15
C GLU A 142 10.46 -7.75 11.82
N VAL A 143 11.80 -7.83 11.74
CA VAL A 143 12.51 -7.67 10.46
C VAL A 143 12.77 -9.04 9.84
N ILE A 144 12.26 -9.24 8.63
CA ILE A 144 12.67 -10.34 7.76
C ILE A 144 13.11 -9.74 6.43
N TYR A 145 14.41 -9.78 6.16
CA TYR A 145 14.95 -9.30 4.90
C TYR A 145 14.48 -10.16 3.73
N ASN A 146 14.14 -9.51 2.62
CA ASN A 146 13.82 -10.22 1.39
C ASN A 146 15.04 -11.00 0.88
N GLY A 147 14.77 -12.21 0.37
CA GLY A 147 15.80 -13.07 -0.21
C GLY A 147 15.69 -13.16 -1.73
N ILE A 148 16.74 -13.68 -2.35
CA ILE A 148 16.76 -14.07 -3.77
C ILE A 148 17.21 -15.51 -3.94
N ASP A 149 16.79 -16.14 -5.04
CA ASP A 149 17.35 -17.41 -5.48
C ASP A 149 18.73 -17.16 -6.12
N THR A 150 19.77 -17.67 -5.47
CA THR A 150 21.16 -17.48 -5.91
C THR A 150 21.50 -18.24 -7.19
N ASP A 151 20.63 -19.16 -7.62
CA ASP A 151 20.77 -19.92 -8.86
C ASP A 151 20.20 -19.13 -10.05
N GLU A 152 19.26 -18.20 -9.81
CA GLU A 152 18.80 -17.22 -10.81
C GLU A 152 19.90 -16.17 -11.09
N PHE A 153 20.59 -15.75 -10.03
CA PHE A 153 21.67 -14.74 -10.08
C PHE A 153 23.03 -15.40 -9.91
N THR A 154 23.47 -16.14 -10.93
CA THR A 154 24.73 -16.89 -10.89
C THR A 154 25.96 -15.98 -10.78
N PHE A 155 26.91 -16.41 -9.95
CA PHE A 155 28.18 -15.71 -9.75
C PHE A 155 29.16 -16.05 -10.87
N ARG A 156 29.82 -15.02 -11.42
CA ARG A 156 30.95 -15.22 -12.33
C ARG A 156 32.26 -15.20 -11.54
N GLU A 157 32.96 -16.32 -11.45
CA GLU A 157 34.23 -16.39 -10.69
C GLU A 157 35.27 -15.41 -11.22
N GLU A 158 35.47 -15.39 -12.53
CA GLU A 158 36.40 -14.49 -13.19
C GLU A 158 35.89 -13.05 -13.16
N ALA A 159 36.77 -12.12 -12.77
CA ALA A 159 36.51 -10.70 -12.95
C ALA A 159 36.46 -10.35 -14.46
N ASN A 160 35.76 -9.26 -14.80
CA ASN A 160 35.81 -8.77 -16.17
C ASN A 160 37.25 -8.39 -16.58
N PRO A 161 37.55 -8.43 -17.89
CA PRO A 161 38.80 -7.91 -18.44
C PRO A 161 39.18 -6.53 -17.87
N LYS A 162 40.48 -6.27 -17.67
CA LYS A 162 40.97 -5.02 -17.06
C LYS A 162 41.00 -3.82 -18.01
N ASP A 163 40.81 -4.04 -19.30
CA ASP A 163 40.73 -3.00 -20.34
C ASP A 163 39.39 -2.24 -20.32
N LYS A 164 38.41 -2.72 -19.55
CA LYS A 164 37.09 -2.11 -19.44
C LYS A 164 36.56 -2.11 -18.00
N ILE A 165 35.79 -1.07 -17.65
CA ILE A 165 35.07 -0.97 -16.38
C ILE A 165 33.60 -0.68 -16.68
N VAL A 166 32.70 -1.61 -16.38
CA VAL A 166 31.26 -1.44 -16.62
C VAL A 166 30.57 -0.97 -15.35
N ILE A 167 29.98 0.23 -15.38
CA ILE A 167 29.16 0.78 -14.30
C ILE A 167 27.70 0.74 -14.74
N LEU A 168 26.86 0.07 -13.94
CA LEU A 168 25.43 -0.14 -14.23
C LEU A 168 24.57 0.63 -13.23
N GLN A 169 23.55 1.33 -13.72
CA GLN A 169 22.39 1.75 -12.92
C GLN A 169 21.18 0.93 -13.37
N ALA A 170 20.60 0.16 -12.44
CA ALA A 170 19.52 -0.79 -12.72
C ALA A 170 18.26 -0.45 -11.90
N THR A 171 17.54 0.59 -12.30
CA THR A 171 16.32 1.08 -11.64
C THR A 171 15.50 1.96 -12.59
N ASN A 172 14.22 2.18 -12.25
CA ASN A 172 13.39 3.18 -12.94
C ASN A 172 14.03 4.58 -12.82
N ARG A 173 13.97 5.36 -13.91
CA ARG A 173 14.64 6.67 -14.06
C ARG A 173 14.26 7.72 -13.00
N ASP A 174 13.05 7.65 -12.45
CA ASP A 174 12.57 8.67 -11.49
C ASP A 174 13.01 8.40 -10.04
N LYS A 175 13.47 7.17 -9.74
CA LYS A 175 13.88 6.73 -8.39
C LYS A 175 15.21 7.33 -7.90
N PRO A 176 16.28 7.42 -8.70
CA PRO A 176 17.56 7.93 -8.24
C PRO A 176 17.55 9.44 -7.95
N TYR A 177 18.47 9.88 -7.08
CA TYR A 177 18.84 11.29 -6.95
C TYR A 177 19.47 11.80 -8.25
N PHE A 178 20.29 10.97 -8.89
CA PHE A 178 21.00 11.30 -10.13
C PHE A 178 20.94 10.14 -11.13
N ASN A 179 20.64 10.45 -12.38
CA ASN A 179 20.82 9.49 -13.47
C ASN A 179 22.26 9.54 -13.97
N LEU A 180 22.89 8.38 -14.22
CA LEU A 180 24.32 8.36 -14.56
C LEU A 180 24.63 9.03 -15.91
N ASP A 181 23.69 9.07 -16.85
CA ASP A 181 23.84 9.80 -18.12
C ASP A 181 23.96 11.31 -17.89
N GLU A 182 23.24 11.86 -16.93
CA GLU A 182 23.31 13.29 -16.58
C GLU A 182 24.65 13.67 -15.96
N LEU A 183 25.33 12.69 -15.34
CA LEU A 183 26.65 12.84 -14.72
C LEU A 183 27.78 12.23 -15.57
N ALA A 184 27.51 11.88 -16.83
CA ALA A 184 28.43 11.10 -17.63
C ALA A 184 29.79 11.77 -17.80
N ASN A 185 29.86 13.10 -17.96
CA ASN A 185 31.14 13.80 -18.12
C ASN A 185 32.05 13.63 -16.91
N ASP A 186 31.51 13.77 -15.70
CA ASP A 186 32.27 13.62 -14.46
C ASP A 186 32.72 12.16 -14.31
N ILE A 187 31.80 11.21 -14.49
CA ILE A 187 32.09 9.79 -14.27
C ILE A 187 33.08 9.26 -15.32
N LEU A 188 32.89 9.58 -16.60
CA LEU A 188 33.76 9.13 -17.69
C LEU A 188 35.15 9.77 -17.65
N SER A 189 35.32 10.90 -16.93
CA SER A 189 36.62 11.54 -16.68
C SER A 189 37.47 10.82 -15.63
N ILE A 190 36.85 10.01 -14.76
CA ILE A 190 37.55 9.26 -13.70
C ILE A 190 38.53 8.25 -14.32
N ASP A 191 38.08 7.52 -15.34
CA ASP A 191 38.90 6.54 -16.05
C ASP A 191 38.42 6.35 -17.50
N PRO A 192 39.32 6.36 -18.50
CA PRO A 192 38.96 6.23 -19.91
C PRO A 192 38.35 4.87 -20.28
N ARG A 193 38.48 3.86 -19.42
CA ARG A 193 37.95 2.50 -19.61
C ARG A 193 36.48 2.35 -19.21
N ILE A 194 35.88 3.37 -18.61
CA ILE A 194 34.51 3.29 -18.10
C ILE A 194 33.50 3.25 -19.25
N GLU A 195 32.54 2.33 -19.15
CA GLU A 195 31.26 2.35 -19.86
C GLU A 195 30.11 2.47 -18.86
N LEU A 196 29.13 3.33 -19.14
CA LEU A 196 27.91 3.49 -18.36
C LEU A 196 26.76 2.72 -18.99
N TRP A 197 26.12 1.85 -18.21
CA TRP A 197 24.97 1.07 -18.62
C TRP A 197 23.75 1.49 -17.80
N LEU A 198 22.64 1.72 -18.47
CA LEU A 198 21.38 2.18 -17.88
C LEU A 198 20.27 1.18 -18.22
N ALA A 199 19.66 0.59 -17.20
CA ALA A 199 18.60 -0.39 -17.36
C ALA A 199 17.47 -0.14 -16.36
N GLY A 200 16.23 -0.35 -16.78
CA GLY A 200 15.02 -0.09 -15.99
C GLY A 200 13.98 0.72 -16.77
N GLY A 201 12.80 0.90 -16.18
CA GLY A 201 11.72 1.69 -16.78
C GLY A 201 12.14 3.14 -17.01
N GLY A 202 11.95 3.64 -18.24
CA GLY A 202 12.31 5.01 -18.63
C GLY A 202 13.82 5.24 -18.83
N GLN A 203 14.65 4.20 -18.74
CA GLN A 203 16.09 4.27 -19.05
C GLN A 203 16.34 4.03 -20.55
N ASP A 204 15.59 4.72 -21.39
CA ASP A 204 15.64 4.65 -22.85
C ASP A 204 16.41 5.86 -23.41
N GLY A 205 17.16 5.65 -24.50
CA GLY A 205 17.97 6.72 -25.08
C GLY A 205 18.86 6.26 -26.23
N THR A 206 19.59 7.21 -26.83
CA THR A 206 20.54 6.91 -27.90
C THR A 206 21.86 6.44 -27.30
N SER A 207 22.17 5.15 -27.49
CA SER A 207 23.44 4.58 -27.05
C SER A 207 24.62 5.13 -27.86
N THR A 208 25.73 5.40 -27.18
CA THR A 208 27.03 5.80 -27.75
C THR A 208 28.06 4.70 -27.50
N ASP A 209 29.33 4.91 -27.82
CA ASP A 209 30.40 3.95 -27.53
C ASP A 209 30.56 3.69 -26.03
N ARG A 210 30.40 4.71 -25.18
CA ARG A 210 30.64 4.64 -23.73
C ARG A 210 29.38 4.73 -22.86
N ILE A 211 28.21 5.00 -23.42
CA ILE A 211 26.93 5.06 -22.69
C ILE A 211 25.92 4.17 -23.41
N LYS A 212 25.36 3.19 -22.70
CA LYS A 212 24.43 2.20 -23.24
C LYS A 212 23.09 2.27 -22.49
N PHE A 213 22.03 2.54 -23.22
CA PHE A 213 20.65 2.49 -22.73
C PHE A 213 20.04 1.14 -23.11
N PHE A 214 19.65 0.36 -22.11
CA PHE A 214 19.02 -0.96 -22.29
C PHE A 214 17.52 -0.93 -22.05
N GLY A 215 16.97 0.16 -21.49
CA GLY A 215 15.57 0.24 -21.09
C GLY A 215 15.16 -0.91 -20.17
N LEU A 216 13.92 -1.36 -20.28
CA LEU A 216 13.45 -2.58 -19.62
C LEU A 216 14.10 -3.82 -20.26
N HIS A 217 15.08 -4.39 -19.57
CA HIS A 217 15.80 -5.56 -20.05
C HIS A 217 15.18 -6.87 -19.53
N PRO A 218 14.86 -7.85 -20.40
CA PRO A 218 14.15 -9.08 -20.00
C PRO A 218 14.99 -10.02 -19.12
N ASP A 219 16.31 -9.88 -19.13
CA ASP A 219 17.25 -10.67 -18.32
C ASP A 219 18.24 -9.72 -17.65
N ILE A 220 17.82 -9.10 -16.55
CA ILE A 220 18.68 -8.16 -15.81
C ILE A 220 19.90 -8.85 -15.20
N GLY A 221 19.78 -10.15 -14.85
CA GLY A 221 20.88 -10.98 -14.36
C GLY A 221 22.07 -11.05 -15.33
N LYS A 222 21.83 -11.10 -16.64
CA LYS A 222 22.90 -10.98 -17.66
C LYS A 222 23.66 -9.66 -17.58
N LEU A 223 22.97 -8.56 -17.30
CA LEU A 223 23.62 -7.26 -17.15
C LEU A 223 24.42 -7.21 -15.85
N TYR A 224 23.87 -7.71 -14.73
CA TYR A 224 24.60 -7.79 -13.47
C TYR A 224 25.90 -8.61 -13.58
N ARG A 225 25.87 -9.77 -14.25
CA ARG A 225 27.08 -10.60 -14.44
C ARG A 225 28.16 -9.94 -15.30
N LYS A 226 27.78 -8.97 -16.14
CA LYS A 226 28.70 -8.22 -17.01
C LYS A 226 29.14 -6.89 -16.40
N ALA A 227 28.36 -6.35 -15.47
CA ALA A 227 28.73 -5.15 -14.74
C ALA A 227 29.87 -5.42 -13.75
N ASP A 228 30.76 -4.45 -13.58
CA ASP A 228 31.73 -4.45 -12.50
C ASP A 228 31.14 -3.80 -11.25
N ILE A 229 30.49 -2.64 -11.46
CA ILE A 229 29.95 -1.80 -10.40
C ILE A 229 28.46 -1.60 -10.66
N LEU A 230 27.64 -1.76 -9.63
CA LEU A 230 26.25 -1.30 -9.62
C LEU A 230 26.19 0.03 -8.85
N VAL A 231 25.56 1.06 -9.40
CA VAL A 231 25.28 2.30 -8.66
C VAL A 231 23.78 2.38 -8.37
N MET A 232 23.43 2.42 -7.09
CA MET A 232 22.05 2.52 -6.61
C MET A 232 21.93 3.67 -5.60
N PHE A 233 21.63 4.87 -6.12
CA PHE A 233 21.57 6.11 -5.36
C PHE A 233 20.13 6.66 -5.31
N THR A 234 19.22 5.88 -4.73
CA THR A 234 17.77 6.10 -4.76
C THR A 234 17.26 7.01 -3.65
N LYS A 235 16.33 7.91 -3.98
CA LYS A 235 15.70 8.87 -3.04
C LYS A 235 14.95 8.19 -1.90
N SER A 236 14.30 7.08 -2.20
CA SER A 236 13.59 6.24 -1.23
C SER A 236 13.63 4.80 -1.73
N GLU A 237 14.25 3.93 -0.93
CA GLU A 237 14.32 2.51 -1.19
C GLU A 237 14.27 1.77 0.14
N ALA A 238 13.27 0.91 0.30
CA ALA A 238 12.99 0.27 1.58
C ALA A 238 13.91 -0.91 1.85
N PHE A 239 14.46 -1.53 0.80
CA PHE A 239 15.45 -2.60 0.91
C PHE A 239 16.50 -2.53 -0.21
N GLY A 240 16.09 -2.80 -1.46
CA GLY A 240 16.98 -2.79 -2.63
C GLY A 240 17.35 -4.18 -3.15
N LEU A 241 16.36 -4.94 -3.63
CA LEU A 241 16.59 -6.27 -4.23
C LEU A 241 17.63 -6.26 -5.35
N ALA A 242 17.61 -5.24 -6.22
CA ALA A 242 18.59 -5.09 -7.29
C ALA A 242 20.05 -5.01 -6.78
N ILE A 243 20.28 -4.50 -5.56
CA ILE A 243 21.60 -4.51 -4.91
C ILE A 243 21.99 -5.96 -4.58
N VAL A 244 21.10 -6.71 -3.94
CA VAL A 244 21.31 -8.12 -3.58
C VAL A 244 21.55 -8.98 -4.84
N GLU A 245 20.76 -8.76 -5.90
CA GLU A 245 20.88 -9.45 -7.20
C GLU A 245 22.24 -9.18 -7.87
N ALA A 246 22.67 -7.91 -7.87
CA ALA A 246 23.97 -7.52 -8.39
C ALA A 246 25.13 -8.11 -7.59
N MET A 247 25.06 -8.05 -6.26
CA MET A 247 26.05 -8.65 -5.35
C MET A 247 26.16 -10.16 -5.57
N ALA A 248 25.03 -10.86 -5.73
CA ALA A 248 25.02 -12.29 -6.05
C ALA A 248 25.65 -12.60 -7.40
N SER A 249 25.45 -11.72 -8.39
CA SER A 249 26.05 -11.86 -9.72
C SER A 249 27.53 -11.47 -9.78
N GLY A 250 28.05 -10.86 -8.70
CA GLY A 250 29.44 -10.44 -8.56
C GLY A 250 29.73 -9.00 -9.00
N ALA A 251 28.70 -8.17 -9.18
CA ALA A 251 28.85 -6.72 -9.34
C ALA A 251 28.89 -6.07 -7.94
N VAL A 252 29.85 -5.16 -7.74
CA VAL A 252 30.06 -4.50 -6.44
C VAL A 252 29.18 -3.25 -6.37
N PRO A 253 28.32 -3.12 -5.34
CA PRO A 253 27.41 -1.99 -5.24
C PRO A 253 28.08 -0.73 -4.69
N VAL A 254 27.65 0.42 -5.21
CA VAL A 254 27.85 1.76 -4.67
C VAL A 254 26.47 2.27 -4.28
N VAL A 255 26.27 2.50 -2.99
CA VAL A 255 24.99 2.91 -2.40
C VAL A 255 25.15 4.20 -1.60
N ILE A 256 24.03 4.84 -1.27
CA ILE A 256 23.96 5.95 -0.34
C ILE A 256 23.75 5.44 1.09
N ASN A 257 24.27 6.14 2.09
CA ASN A 257 24.04 5.87 3.52
C ASN A 257 22.63 6.30 3.98
N GLU A 258 21.61 5.89 3.23
CA GLU A 258 20.21 6.21 3.51
C GLU A 258 19.34 4.96 3.30
N ASN A 259 18.36 4.79 4.18
CA ASN A 259 17.31 3.79 4.11
C ASN A 259 17.83 2.32 4.03
N GLY A 260 17.03 1.43 3.41
CA GLY A 260 17.33 0.00 3.32
C GLY A 260 18.65 -0.38 2.63
N PRO A 261 19.08 0.28 1.54
CA PRO A 261 20.34 -0.03 0.86
C PRO A 261 21.58 -0.04 1.75
N ALA A 262 21.64 0.85 2.74
CA ALA A 262 22.77 0.96 3.67
C ALA A 262 22.87 -0.25 4.62
N GLU A 263 21.78 -1.00 4.84
CA GLU A 263 21.77 -2.21 5.68
C GLU A 263 22.35 -3.44 4.95
N ILE A 264 22.40 -3.41 3.62
CA ILE A 264 22.85 -4.52 2.78
C ILE A 264 24.38 -4.54 2.68
N VAL A 265 24.99 -3.36 2.54
CA VAL A 265 26.40 -3.19 2.18
C VAL A 265 27.25 -2.86 3.41
N THR A 266 28.46 -3.41 3.46
CA THR A 266 29.53 -3.06 4.40
C THR A 266 30.62 -2.32 3.64
N ASP A 267 30.77 -1.01 3.90
CA ASP A 267 31.69 -0.15 3.15
C ASP A 267 33.11 -0.72 3.08
N SER A 268 33.69 -0.67 1.88
CA SER A 268 35.03 -1.14 1.53
C SER A 268 35.29 -2.64 1.74
N VAL A 269 34.27 -3.43 2.11
CA VAL A 269 34.36 -4.89 2.31
C VAL A 269 33.65 -5.64 1.19
N ASP A 270 32.40 -5.29 0.93
CA ASP A 270 31.55 -5.91 -0.09
C ASP A 270 30.81 -4.89 -0.98
N GLY A 271 31.13 -3.60 -0.82
CA GLY A 271 30.62 -2.49 -1.62
C GLY A 271 31.17 -1.16 -1.13
N PHE A 272 30.57 -0.07 -1.59
CA PHE A 272 30.91 1.29 -1.18
C PHE A 272 29.67 2.06 -0.77
N ILE A 273 29.79 2.84 0.29
CA ILE A 273 28.72 3.68 0.81
C ILE A 273 29.16 5.14 0.72
N ALA A 274 28.37 5.97 0.05
CA ALA A 274 28.53 7.42 0.09
C ALA A 274 27.81 8.00 1.32
N PRO A 275 28.39 9.00 2.00
CA PRO A 275 27.86 9.50 3.27
C PRO A 275 26.54 10.28 3.15
N SER A 276 26.24 10.88 2.01
CA SER A 276 25.04 11.69 1.79
C SER A 276 24.56 11.65 0.33
N SER A 277 23.43 12.31 0.05
CA SER A 277 22.82 12.43 -1.28
C SER A 277 23.48 13.49 -2.17
N GLU A 278 24.61 14.06 -1.77
CA GLU A 278 25.30 15.10 -2.53
C GLU A 278 26.03 14.52 -3.74
N ARG A 279 26.06 15.28 -4.84
CA ARG A 279 26.68 14.85 -6.10
C ARG A 279 28.15 14.49 -5.91
N GLU A 280 28.88 15.31 -5.19
CA GLU A 280 30.32 15.15 -4.95
C GLU A 280 30.62 13.84 -4.22
N GLU A 281 29.76 13.48 -3.26
CA GLU A 281 29.88 12.24 -2.47
C GLU A 281 29.57 10.99 -3.30
N LEU A 282 28.60 11.08 -4.22
CA LEU A 282 28.36 10.04 -5.22
C LEU A 282 29.59 9.84 -6.12
N ILE A 283 30.12 10.93 -6.69
CA ILE A 283 31.26 10.87 -7.61
C ILE A 283 32.50 10.31 -6.89
N GLU A 284 32.75 10.70 -5.64
CA GLU A 284 33.88 10.15 -4.88
C GLU A 284 33.67 8.67 -4.51
N ALA A 285 32.44 8.25 -4.19
CA ALA A 285 32.16 6.82 -3.97
C ALA A 285 32.37 5.99 -5.25
N ILE A 286 31.97 6.49 -6.42
CA ILE A 286 32.26 5.87 -7.71
C ILE A 286 33.77 5.82 -7.96
N ASN A 287 34.49 6.91 -7.68
CA ASN A 287 35.95 6.97 -7.81
C ASN A 287 36.66 5.91 -6.94
N ARG A 288 36.24 5.74 -5.67
CA ARG A 288 36.73 4.67 -4.79
C ARG A 288 36.50 3.29 -5.39
N ALA A 289 35.30 3.04 -5.94
CA ALA A 289 34.97 1.77 -6.59
C ALA A 289 35.83 1.50 -7.83
N VAL A 290 36.03 2.51 -8.68
CA VAL A 290 36.88 2.43 -9.89
C VAL A 290 38.36 2.16 -9.53
N LYS A 291 38.88 2.82 -8.49
CA LYS A 291 40.23 2.56 -7.97
C LYS A 291 40.36 1.13 -7.43
N ALA A 292 39.38 0.68 -6.64
CA ALA A 292 39.36 -0.67 -6.11
C ALA A 292 39.26 -1.73 -7.22
N ARG A 293 38.49 -1.47 -8.28
CA ARG A 293 38.37 -2.31 -9.49
C ARG A 293 39.71 -2.57 -10.19
N SER A 294 40.64 -1.63 -10.06
CA SER A 294 41.99 -1.74 -10.61
C SER A 294 42.99 -2.42 -9.67
N SER A 295 42.59 -2.69 -8.42
CA SER A 295 43.44 -3.31 -7.39
C SER A 295 43.33 -4.83 -7.37
N GLU A 296 44.30 -5.49 -6.73
CA GLU A 296 44.24 -6.96 -6.52
C GLU A 296 43.15 -7.39 -5.53
N LYS A 297 42.64 -6.47 -4.70
CA LYS A 297 41.59 -6.75 -3.72
C LYS A 297 40.19 -6.89 -4.36
N TRP A 298 40.04 -6.52 -5.63
CA TRP A 298 38.75 -6.51 -6.32
C TRP A 298 38.05 -7.87 -6.31
N SER A 299 38.78 -8.94 -6.65
CA SER A 299 38.21 -10.29 -6.69
C SER A 299 37.69 -10.73 -5.31
N GLN A 300 38.42 -10.38 -4.24
CA GLN A 300 37.99 -10.68 -2.88
C GLN A 300 36.73 -9.90 -2.48
N MET A 301 36.63 -8.62 -2.87
CA MET A 301 35.44 -7.80 -2.62
C MET A 301 34.19 -8.38 -3.31
N ARG A 302 34.31 -8.85 -4.55
CA ARG A 302 33.22 -9.54 -5.27
C ARG A 302 32.78 -10.81 -4.56
N ILE A 303 33.74 -11.61 -4.10
CA ILE A 303 33.47 -12.84 -3.33
C ILE A 303 32.76 -12.50 -2.01
N ASN A 304 33.20 -11.43 -1.32
CA ASN A 304 32.55 -10.99 -0.09
C ASN A 304 31.10 -10.55 -0.35
N ALA A 305 30.84 -9.82 -1.44
CA ALA A 305 29.48 -9.45 -1.86
C ALA A 305 28.58 -10.68 -2.05
N ARG A 306 29.05 -11.67 -2.81
CA ARG A 306 28.33 -12.95 -2.99
C ARG A 306 28.07 -13.65 -1.66
N ARG A 307 29.09 -13.77 -0.79
CA ARG A 307 28.98 -14.42 0.52
C ARG A 307 28.02 -13.69 1.46
N THR A 308 27.96 -12.37 1.39
CA THR A 308 26.98 -11.58 2.15
C THR A 308 25.57 -11.97 1.74
N VAL A 309 25.29 -12.10 0.44
CA VAL A 309 24.00 -12.57 -0.06
C VAL A 309 23.69 -14.00 0.38
N GLU A 310 24.59 -14.95 0.15
CA GLU A 310 24.38 -16.36 0.52
C GLU A 310 24.11 -16.53 2.03
N ARG A 311 24.77 -15.72 2.86
CA ARG A 311 24.60 -15.75 4.31
C ARG A 311 23.31 -15.07 4.77
N LYS A 312 22.98 -13.89 4.25
CA LYS A 312 21.93 -13.01 4.81
C LYS A 312 20.65 -12.96 3.98
N PHE A 313 20.75 -13.04 2.66
CA PHE A 313 19.70 -12.67 1.71
C PHE A 313 19.37 -13.80 0.72
N LYS A 314 19.60 -15.06 1.10
CA LYS A 314 19.16 -16.23 0.33
C LYS A 314 17.67 -16.47 0.53
N ALA A 315 16.93 -16.76 -0.54
CA ALA A 315 15.48 -17.02 -0.50
C ALA A 315 15.10 -18.12 0.53
N GLU A 316 15.82 -19.25 0.52
CA GLU A 316 15.65 -20.32 1.52
C GLU A 316 15.78 -19.85 2.98
N ARG A 317 16.65 -18.87 3.24
CA ARG A 317 16.82 -18.32 4.59
C ARG A 317 15.63 -17.44 4.94
N CYS A 318 15.22 -16.56 4.02
CA CYS A 318 14.04 -15.71 4.18
C CYS A 318 12.81 -16.54 4.54
N VAL A 319 12.53 -17.61 3.76
CA VAL A 319 11.41 -18.52 4.01
C VAL A 319 11.50 -19.22 5.37
N ARG A 320 12.70 -19.66 5.79
CA ARG A 320 12.91 -20.24 7.13
C ARG A 320 12.65 -19.26 8.27
N GLU A 321 12.93 -17.97 8.10
CA GLU A 321 12.56 -16.97 9.12
C GLU A 321 11.04 -16.79 9.20
N TYR A 322 10.33 -16.85 8.06
CA TYR A 322 8.87 -16.87 8.03
C TYR A 322 8.28 -18.11 8.71
N GLU A 323 8.82 -19.31 8.46
CA GLU A 323 8.41 -20.54 9.15
C GLU A 323 8.51 -20.43 10.68
N LYS A 324 9.65 -19.90 11.18
CA LYS A 324 9.83 -19.64 12.61
C LYS A 324 8.79 -18.66 13.14
N LEU A 325 8.46 -17.62 12.37
CA LEU A 325 7.46 -16.63 12.77
C LEU A 325 6.05 -17.24 12.83
N TYR A 326 5.67 -18.10 11.87
CA TYR A 326 4.41 -18.83 11.91
C TYR A 326 4.32 -19.74 13.14
N LEU A 327 5.40 -20.46 13.47
CA LEU A 327 5.48 -21.29 14.66
C LEU A 327 5.33 -20.46 15.94
N LYS A 328 6.06 -19.33 16.04
CA LYS A 328 5.97 -18.39 17.17
C LYS A 328 4.55 -17.86 17.36
N LEU A 329 3.85 -17.52 16.28
CA LEU A 329 2.45 -17.08 16.33
C LEU A 329 1.53 -18.17 16.89
N ILE A 330 1.70 -19.41 16.46
CA ILE A 330 0.93 -20.55 16.97
C ILE A 330 1.22 -20.82 18.45
N GLU A 331 2.47 -20.68 18.89
CA GLU A 331 2.83 -20.81 20.31
C GLU A 331 2.16 -19.71 21.17
N LEU A 332 2.13 -18.47 20.67
CA LEU A 332 1.57 -17.32 21.40
C LEU A 332 0.04 -17.30 21.42
N LYS A 333 -0.61 -17.66 20.31
CA LYS A 333 -2.07 -17.53 20.12
C LYS A 333 -2.81 -18.85 20.32
N GLY A 334 -2.07 -19.96 20.33
CA GLY A 334 -2.62 -21.30 20.36
C GLY A 334 -3.12 -21.75 19.00
N ARG A 335 -2.96 -23.05 18.71
CA ARG A 335 -3.52 -23.65 17.50
C ARG A 335 -5.04 -23.74 17.60
N ARG A 336 -5.72 -23.42 16.50
CA ARG A 336 -7.18 -23.43 16.43
C ARG A 336 -7.73 -24.84 16.46
N LYS A 337 -8.68 -25.09 17.37
CA LYS A 337 -9.37 -26.39 17.52
C LYS A 337 -10.65 -26.52 16.71
N LYS A 338 -11.27 -25.39 16.34
CA LYS A 338 -12.53 -25.34 15.61
C LYS A 338 -12.43 -24.36 14.43
N PRO A 339 -13.17 -24.60 13.34
CA PRO A 339 -13.27 -23.65 12.25
C PRO A 339 -13.88 -22.31 12.70
N GLY A 340 -13.63 -21.28 11.91
CA GLY A 340 -14.06 -19.91 12.17
C GLY A 340 -15.41 -19.66 11.52
N PRO A 341 -16.03 -18.51 11.77
CA PRO A 341 -17.24 -18.12 11.06
C PRO A 341 -17.02 -18.12 9.54
N LEU A 342 -17.96 -18.70 8.80
CA LEU A 342 -17.99 -18.66 7.32
C LEU A 342 -18.67 -17.39 6.79
N SER A 343 -19.21 -16.57 7.68
CA SER A 343 -19.90 -15.32 7.41
C SER A 343 -19.67 -14.35 8.56
N GLY A 344 -19.70 -13.05 8.27
CA GLY A 344 -19.59 -11.98 9.25
C GLY A 344 -19.72 -10.64 8.57
N MET A 345 -19.56 -9.57 9.33
CA MET A 345 -19.54 -8.21 8.81
C MET A 345 -18.16 -7.59 9.02
N PRO A 346 -17.52 -7.04 7.98
CA PRO A 346 -16.30 -6.25 8.16
C PRO A 346 -16.65 -4.86 8.69
N THR A 347 -15.62 -4.11 9.10
CA THR A 347 -15.77 -2.70 9.51
C THR A 347 -16.18 -1.80 8.34
N ALA A 348 -16.64 -0.59 8.67
CA ALA A 348 -16.93 0.43 7.67
C ALA A 348 -15.70 0.79 6.83
N GLU A 349 -14.52 0.87 7.44
CA GLU A 349 -13.25 1.14 6.78
C GLU A 349 -12.86 0.06 5.77
N ALA A 350 -13.10 -1.21 6.10
CA ALA A 350 -12.84 -2.32 5.19
C ALA A 350 -13.76 -2.29 3.96
N HIS A 351 -15.04 -1.96 4.13
CA HIS A 351 -15.93 -1.74 2.99
C HIS A 351 -15.52 -0.54 2.14
N LEU A 352 -15.05 0.55 2.75
CA LEU A 352 -14.55 1.72 2.01
C LEU A 352 -13.29 1.38 1.20
N ALA A 353 -12.39 0.58 1.76
CA ALA A 353 -11.20 0.11 1.04
C ALA A 353 -11.56 -0.78 -0.16
N ASP A 354 -12.56 -1.66 -0.01
CA ASP A 354 -13.07 -2.48 -1.10
C ASP A 354 -13.75 -1.64 -2.18
N ALA A 355 -14.58 -0.66 -1.78
CA ALA A 355 -15.19 0.30 -2.70
C ALA A 355 -14.14 1.07 -3.53
N LEU A 356 -13.07 1.53 -2.88
CA LEU A 356 -11.96 2.21 -3.56
C LEU A 356 -11.26 1.31 -4.57
N PHE A 357 -11.04 0.04 -4.22
CA PHE A 357 -10.48 -0.93 -5.15
C PHE A 357 -11.37 -1.10 -6.38
N HIS A 358 -12.69 -1.23 -6.21
CA HIS A 358 -13.62 -1.32 -7.34
C HIS A 358 -13.62 -0.06 -8.20
N LEU A 359 -13.61 1.12 -7.58
CA LEU A 359 -13.54 2.40 -8.29
C LEU A 359 -12.27 2.51 -9.16
N GLN A 360 -11.10 2.15 -8.62
CA GLN A 360 -9.83 2.17 -9.34
C GLN A 360 -9.80 1.24 -10.55
N ASN A 361 -10.63 0.20 -10.54
CA ASN A 361 -10.79 -0.75 -11.65
C ASN A 361 -12.00 -0.43 -12.54
N ALA A 362 -12.55 0.79 -12.44
CA ALA A 362 -13.70 1.26 -13.21
C ALA A 362 -14.99 0.41 -13.01
N ARG A 363 -15.14 -0.23 -11.85
CA ARG A 363 -16.29 -1.09 -11.50
C ARG A 363 -17.25 -0.40 -10.53
N TRP A 364 -18.00 0.56 -11.05
CA TRP A 364 -18.90 1.35 -10.20
C TRP A 364 -19.99 0.53 -9.52
N ALA A 365 -20.59 -0.46 -10.19
CA ALA A 365 -21.65 -1.29 -9.58
C ALA A 365 -21.18 -2.03 -8.31
N ASP A 366 -19.94 -2.53 -8.31
CA ASP A 366 -19.34 -3.21 -7.16
C ASP A 366 -18.89 -2.22 -6.08
N CYS A 367 -18.42 -1.05 -6.49
CA CYS A 367 -18.17 0.08 -5.60
C CYS A 367 -19.45 0.47 -4.85
N SER A 368 -20.57 0.71 -5.55
CA SER A 368 -21.86 1.04 -4.95
C SER A 368 -22.35 -0.05 -3.99
N ARG A 369 -22.19 -1.33 -4.33
CA ARG A 369 -22.56 -2.44 -3.45
C ARG A 369 -21.77 -2.44 -2.13
N SER A 370 -20.47 -2.18 -2.21
CA SER A 370 -19.60 -2.08 -1.03
C SER A 370 -19.99 -0.89 -0.16
N LEU A 371 -20.30 0.25 -0.78
CA LEU A 371 -20.77 1.45 -0.09
C LEU A 371 -22.15 1.25 0.56
N GLU A 372 -23.05 0.51 -0.09
CA GLU A 372 -24.36 0.15 0.49
C GLU A 372 -24.20 -0.72 1.74
N LYS A 373 -23.35 -1.76 1.67
CA LYS A 373 -23.02 -2.60 2.83
C LYS A 373 -22.41 -1.76 3.97
N MET A 374 -21.48 -0.87 3.64
CA MET A 374 -20.88 0.06 4.59
C MET A 374 -21.91 0.97 5.27
N ALA A 375 -22.77 1.61 4.49
CA ALA A 375 -23.70 2.60 5.00
C ALA A 375 -24.84 1.98 5.81
N SER A 376 -25.19 0.73 5.51
CA SER A 376 -26.30 0.00 6.14
C SER A 376 -25.86 -0.86 7.34
N GLY A 377 -24.55 -1.15 7.51
CA GLY A 377 -24.04 -1.87 8.68
C GLY A 377 -24.19 -1.06 9.98
N ASP A 378 -24.01 -1.70 11.14
CA ASP A 378 -24.08 -1.02 12.44
C ASP A 378 -22.76 -0.31 12.82
N GLU A 379 -21.64 -0.73 12.22
CA GLU A 379 -20.29 -0.24 12.52
C GLU A 379 -20.10 1.26 12.21
N THR A 380 -19.40 1.99 13.08
CA THR A 380 -19.06 3.40 12.84
C THR A 380 -17.79 3.53 12.00
N ILE A 381 -17.68 4.64 11.27
CA ILE A 381 -16.39 5.10 10.73
C ILE A 381 -15.62 5.69 11.91
N ASN A 382 -14.38 5.27 12.11
CA ASN A 382 -13.55 5.71 13.24
C ASN A 382 -12.35 6.55 12.77
N GLN A 383 -11.98 6.44 11.50
CA GLN A 383 -10.82 7.15 10.92
C GLN A 383 -11.24 8.40 10.13
N PRO A 384 -10.69 9.60 10.45
CA PRO A 384 -11.00 10.83 9.71
C PRO A 384 -10.72 10.74 8.20
N ALA A 385 -9.63 10.06 7.82
CA ALA A 385 -9.29 9.84 6.41
C ALA A 385 -10.36 9.00 5.68
N CYS A 386 -10.93 8.00 6.36
CA CYS A 386 -12.02 7.18 5.82
C CYS A 386 -13.33 7.97 5.72
N ALA A 387 -13.62 8.84 6.68
CA ALA A 387 -14.78 9.74 6.60
C ALA A 387 -14.67 10.71 5.40
N LEU A 388 -13.48 11.26 5.17
CA LEU A 388 -13.21 12.09 3.99
C LEU A 388 -13.36 11.30 2.68
N ALA A 389 -12.88 10.06 2.64
CA ALA A 389 -13.07 9.18 1.48
C ALA A 389 -14.55 8.88 1.24
N ALA A 390 -15.30 8.56 2.29
CA ALA A 390 -16.74 8.33 2.24
C ALA A 390 -17.49 9.56 1.70
N ALA A 391 -17.15 10.78 2.13
CA ALA A 391 -17.75 12.00 1.60
C ALA A 391 -17.48 12.17 0.09
N LYS A 392 -16.27 11.85 -0.38
CA LYS A 392 -15.95 11.83 -1.82
C LYS A 392 -16.79 10.79 -2.57
N PHE A 393 -17.00 9.61 -2.01
CA PHE A 393 -17.90 8.61 -2.60
C PHE A 393 -19.35 9.07 -2.66
N ALA A 394 -19.86 9.73 -1.62
CA ALA A 394 -21.20 10.29 -1.62
C ALA A 394 -21.39 11.29 -2.77
N ARG A 395 -20.43 12.20 -2.98
CA ARG A 395 -20.43 13.13 -4.12
C ARG A 395 -20.40 12.41 -5.46
N GLN A 396 -19.60 11.35 -5.58
CA GLN A 396 -19.56 10.54 -6.80
C GLN A 396 -20.87 9.80 -7.05
N ALA A 397 -21.51 9.25 -6.02
CA ALA A 397 -22.81 8.59 -6.13
C ALA A 397 -23.87 9.59 -6.63
N THR A 398 -23.91 10.81 -6.07
CA THR A 398 -24.77 11.89 -6.57
C THR A 398 -24.51 12.19 -8.04
N ALA A 399 -23.25 12.41 -8.42
CA ALA A 399 -22.87 12.72 -9.80
C ALA A 399 -23.23 11.60 -10.79
N ARG A 400 -23.37 10.36 -10.31
CA ARG A 400 -23.74 9.17 -11.09
C ARG A 400 -25.24 8.85 -11.05
N GLY A 401 -26.04 9.70 -10.41
CA GLY A 401 -27.50 9.51 -10.34
C GLY A 401 -27.97 8.55 -9.25
N GLU A 402 -27.16 8.32 -8.20
CA GLU A 402 -27.49 7.49 -7.03
C GLU A 402 -27.62 8.34 -5.74
N PRO A 403 -28.54 9.32 -5.67
CA PRO A 403 -28.67 10.20 -4.51
C PRO A 403 -29.09 9.47 -3.22
N ALA A 404 -29.83 8.36 -3.34
CA ALA A 404 -30.20 7.53 -2.19
C ALA A 404 -28.98 6.91 -1.50
N LEU A 405 -28.03 6.38 -2.30
CA LEU A 405 -26.75 5.88 -1.78
C LEU A 405 -25.94 7.01 -1.14
N ALA A 406 -25.85 8.17 -1.81
CA ALA A 406 -25.19 9.34 -1.26
C ALA A 406 -25.76 9.75 0.11
N GLY A 407 -27.09 9.77 0.23
CA GLY A 407 -27.80 10.05 1.48
C GLY A 407 -27.44 9.07 2.60
N LYS A 408 -27.43 7.77 2.32
CA LYS A 408 -27.02 6.75 3.30
C LYS A 408 -25.56 6.91 3.73
N ILE A 409 -24.66 7.22 2.80
CA ILE A 409 -23.24 7.45 3.11
C ILE A 409 -23.09 8.66 4.03
N TYR A 410 -23.70 9.80 3.71
CA TYR A 410 -23.64 10.97 4.57
C TYR A 410 -24.26 10.72 5.94
N ARG A 411 -25.39 10.00 6.00
CA ARG A 411 -25.99 9.55 7.26
C ARG A 411 -24.97 8.79 8.11
N LYS A 412 -24.28 7.80 7.51
CA LYS A 412 -23.25 7.02 8.20
C LYS A 412 -22.11 7.91 8.70
N ILE A 413 -21.60 8.83 7.89
CA ILE A 413 -20.54 9.76 8.27
C ILE A 413 -20.97 10.62 9.48
N TYR A 414 -22.16 11.21 9.40
CA TYR A 414 -22.70 12.07 10.45
C TYR A 414 -22.86 11.32 11.78
N PHE A 415 -23.52 10.16 11.77
CA PHE A 415 -23.73 9.36 12.99
C PHE A 415 -22.46 8.68 13.50
N SER A 416 -21.40 8.63 12.69
CA SER A 416 -20.05 8.26 13.14
C SER A 416 -19.32 9.42 13.84
N GLY A 417 -19.95 10.60 13.97
CA GLY A 417 -19.39 11.76 14.68
C GLY A 417 -18.69 12.80 13.80
N PHE A 418 -18.58 12.57 12.49
CA PHE A 418 -17.92 13.49 11.55
C PHE A 418 -18.89 14.54 11.01
N LYS A 419 -19.26 15.49 11.87
CA LYS A 419 -20.30 16.50 11.63
C LYS A 419 -19.73 17.78 10.98
N TYR A 420 -19.29 17.67 9.72
CA TYR A 420 -18.78 18.84 9.00
C TYR A 420 -19.91 19.61 8.30
N PRO A 421 -19.97 20.96 8.43
CA PRO A 421 -21.02 21.78 7.84
C PRO A 421 -21.27 21.53 6.36
N GLU A 422 -20.18 21.48 5.57
CA GLU A 422 -20.24 21.26 4.13
C GLU A 422 -20.92 19.93 3.78
N TRP A 423 -20.59 18.85 4.50
CA TRP A 423 -21.14 17.52 4.21
C TRP A 423 -22.59 17.40 4.66
N MET A 424 -22.98 18.09 5.74
CA MET A 424 -24.38 18.14 6.17
C MET A 424 -25.24 18.91 5.17
N GLN A 425 -24.73 20.01 4.61
CA GLN A 425 -25.40 20.72 3.52
C GLN A 425 -25.52 19.84 2.27
N GLU A 426 -24.47 19.12 1.90
CA GLU A 426 -24.48 18.18 0.77
C GLU A 426 -25.47 17.03 1.00
N TRP A 427 -25.53 16.48 2.22
CA TRP A 427 -26.48 15.44 2.60
C TRP A 427 -27.94 15.91 2.42
N LEU A 428 -28.24 17.12 2.90
CA LEU A 428 -29.57 17.71 2.78
C LEU A 428 -30.03 17.79 1.32
N LEU A 429 -29.12 18.12 0.40
CA LEU A 429 -29.42 18.28 -1.02
C LEU A 429 -29.75 16.96 -1.74
N VAL A 430 -29.33 15.82 -1.20
CA VAL A 430 -29.51 14.50 -1.83
C VAL A 430 -30.55 13.62 -1.13
N LEU A 431 -31.00 14.02 0.07
CA LEU A 431 -32.01 13.31 0.82
C LEU A 431 -33.37 13.32 0.10
N PRO A 432 -34.03 12.15 -0.07
CA PRO A 432 -35.43 12.10 -0.47
C PRO A 432 -36.30 12.95 0.45
N GLN A 433 -37.35 13.57 -0.09
CA GLN A 433 -38.28 14.37 0.71
C GLN A 433 -38.89 13.57 1.88
N ALA A 434 -39.18 12.28 1.66
CA ALA A 434 -39.77 11.39 2.68
C ALA A 434 -38.80 11.01 3.82
N GLU A 435 -37.49 11.10 3.60
CA GLU A 435 -36.45 10.78 4.61
C GLU A 435 -35.97 12.03 5.36
N ALA A 436 -36.63 13.17 5.13
CA ALA A 436 -36.29 14.44 5.77
C ALA A 436 -36.46 14.40 7.31
N ASP A 437 -37.22 13.44 7.83
CA ASP A 437 -37.44 13.20 9.27
C ASP A 437 -36.21 12.72 10.03
N ASP A 438 -35.33 11.99 9.36
CA ASP A 438 -34.12 11.45 9.98
C ASP A 438 -32.93 12.42 9.93
N PHE A 439 -33.09 13.57 9.25
CA PHE A 439 -32.02 14.56 9.15
C PHE A 439 -31.95 15.41 10.43
N PRO A 440 -30.76 15.56 11.04
CA PRO A 440 -30.53 16.32 12.26
C PRO A 440 -30.56 17.83 11.97
N VAL A 441 -31.75 18.37 11.69
CA VAL A 441 -31.94 19.78 11.34
C VAL A 441 -31.38 20.70 12.44
N ASN A 442 -31.52 20.34 13.71
CA ASN A 442 -31.04 21.14 14.84
C ASN A 442 -29.52 21.36 14.82
N ASP A 443 -28.73 20.35 14.49
CA ASP A 443 -27.27 20.51 14.39
C ASP A 443 -26.88 21.46 13.26
N LEU A 444 -27.69 21.53 12.20
CA LEU A 444 -27.49 22.51 11.13
C LEU A 444 -27.86 23.93 11.59
N LEU A 445 -28.81 24.09 12.51
CA LEU A 445 -29.18 25.39 13.11
C LEU A 445 -28.04 26.03 13.92
N GLU A 446 -27.08 25.23 14.40
CA GLU A 446 -25.96 25.72 15.20
C GLU A 446 -24.76 26.21 14.36
N LEU A 447 -24.77 25.98 13.04
CA LEU A 447 -23.65 26.31 12.16
C LEU A 447 -23.67 27.79 11.68
N ASP A 448 -22.49 28.35 11.42
CA ASP A 448 -22.32 29.69 10.84
C ASP A 448 -22.17 29.63 9.32
N GLY A 449 -22.73 30.61 8.60
CA GLY A 449 -22.54 30.77 7.15
C GLY A 449 -23.40 29.84 6.28
N TYR A 450 -24.72 30.10 6.23
CA TYR A 450 -25.64 29.34 5.39
C TYR A 450 -25.60 29.81 3.94
N LYS A 451 -25.59 28.87 2.99
CA LYS A 451 -25.96 29.17 1.60
C LYS A 451 -27.46 29.35 1.50
N GLU A 452 -27.91 30.34 0.75
CA GLU A 452 -29.34 30.66 0.52
C GLU A 452 -30.20 29.41 0.26
N ARG A 453 -29.75 28.56 -0.68
CA ARG A 453 -30.42 27.30 -1.04
C ARG A 453 -30.59 26.34 0.15
N THR A 454 -29.65 26.31 1.09
CA THR A 454 -29.73 25.46 2.28
C THR A 454 -30.81 25.99 3.21
N VAL A 455 -30.81 27.30 3.49
CA VAL A 455 -31.82 27.95 4.34
C VAL A 455 -33.22 27.63 3.82
N MET A 456 -33.45 27.86 2.52
CA MET A 456 -34.74 27.65 1.89
C MET A 456 -35.19 26.19 1.95
N LEU A 457 -34.29 25.24 1.68
CA LEU A 457 -34.60 23.81 1.73
C LEU A 457 -34.89 23.31 3.15
N VAL A 458 -34.17 23.81 4.16
CA VAL A 458 -34.45 23.49 5.57
C VAL A 458 -35.80 24.06 5.99
N ALA A 459 -36.08 25.32 5.64
CA ALA A 459 -37.34 25.97 5.95
C ALA A 459 -38.52 25.23 5.33
N GLU A 460 -38.44 24.89 4.04
CA GLU A 460 -39.45 24.08 3.33
C GLU A 460 -39.72 22.76 4.04
N ARG A 461 -38.66 22.03 4.43
CA ARG A 461 -38.80 20.75 5.13
C ARG A 461 -39.45 20.88 6.50
N LEU A 462 -39.05 21.87 7.30
CA LEU A 462 -39.66 22.13 8.61
C LEU A 462 -41.15 22.51 8.47
N ILE A 463 -41.49 23.31 7.46
CA ILE A 463 -42.88 23.66 7.14
C ILE A 463 -43.69 22.42 6.78
N ASN A 464 -43.15 21.55 5.93
CA ASN A 464 -43.84 20.31 5.52
C ASN A 464 -44.10 19.35 6.70
N LYS A 465 -43.30 19.42 7.76
CA LYS A 465 -43.50 18.67 9.01
C LYS A 465 -44.44 19.36 10.02
N GLY A 466 -44.85 20.59 9.73
CA GLY A 466 -45.62 21.41 10.66
C GLY A 466 -44.79 22.09 11.75
N ASP A 467 -43.46 22.02 11.71
CA ASP A 467 -42.58 22.74 12.64
C ASP A 467 -42.31 24.17 12.14
N ILE A 468 -43.37 24.98 12.16
CA ILE A 468 -43.34 26.35 11.63
C ILE A 468 -42.42 27.27 12.43
N MET A 469 -42.30 27.07 13.74
CA MET A 469 -41.48 27.94 14.59
C MET A 469 -39.98 27.75 14.30
N SER A 470 -39.52 26.50 14.16
CA SER A 470 -38.15 26.24 13.73
C SER A 470 -37.91 26.74 12.30
N ALA A 471 -38.91 26.68 11.41
CA ALA A 471 -38.81 27.22 10.05
C ALA A 471 -38.63 28.75 10.04
N ILE A 472 -39.33 29.47 10.92
CA ILE A 472 -39.15 30.92 11.08
C ILE A 472 -37.75 31.24 11.63
N ALA A 473 -37.28 30.47 12.61
CA ALA A 473 -35.96 30.67 13.21
C ALA A 473 -34.81 30.47 12.20
N ILE A 474 -34.86 29.44 11.35
CA ILE A 474 -33.85 29.25 10.29
C ILE A 474 -33.90 30.38 9.26
N LEU A 475 -35.08 30.85 8.88
CA LEU A 475 -35.25 31.94 7.91
C LEU A 475 -34.76 33.28 8.48
N GLU A 476 -34.97 33.55 9.76
CA GLU A 476 -34.45 34.74 10.46
C GLU A 476 -32.91 34.76 10.46
N LYS A 477 -32.31 33.64 10.85
CA LYS A 477 -30.85 33.47 10.84
C LYS A 477 -30.31 33.54 9.40
N GLY A 478 -31.04 32.95 8.45
CA GLY A 478 -30.76 33.00 7.02
C GLY A 478 -30.76 34.42 6.46
N ALA A 479 -31.76 35.23 6.78
CA ALA A 479 -31.88 36.64 6.38
C ALA A 479 -30.72 37.47 6.92
N THR A 480 -30.32 37.22 8.17
CA THR A 480 -29.19 37.90 8.80
C THR A 480 -27.86 37.55 8.11
N THR A 481 -27.68 36.28 7.72
CA THR A 481 -26.44 35.79 7.10
C THR A 481 -26.38 36.03 5.59
N ASN A 482 -27.52 36.21 4.93
CA ASN A 482 -27.65 36.46 3.49
C ASN A 482 -28.53 37.70 3.25
N PRO A 483 -28.08 38.92 3.64
CA PRO A 483 -28.92 40.12 3.58
C PRO A 483 -29.33 40.53 2.16
N GLU A 484 -28.59 40.06 1.15
CA GLU A 484 -28.88 40.29 -0.28
C GLU A 484 -29.92 39.31 -0.85
N SER A 485 -30.34 38.29 -0.09
CA SER A 485 -31.33 37.30 -0.54
C SER A 485 -32.75 37.83 -0.36
N ASP A 486 -33.25 38.38 -1.45
CA ASP A 486 -34.64 38.81 -1.62
C ASP A 486 -35.65 37.67 -1.34
N GLU A 487 -35.29 36.43 -1.64
CA GLU A 487 -36.14 35.26 -1.48
C GLU A 487 -36.31 34.87 -0.01
N ILE A 488 -35.20 34.77 0.74
CA ILE A 488 -35.24 34.46 2.18
C ILE A 488 -36.03 35.53 2.93
N GLN A 489 -35.77 36.81 2.67
CA GLN A 489 -36.44 37.91 3.37
C GLN A 489 -37.96 37.85 3.14
N LYS A 490 -38.41 37.63 1.90
CA LYS A 490 -39.84 37.53 1.56
C LYS A 490 -40.51 36.36 2.29
N VAL A 491 -39.89 35.19 2.30
CA VAL A 491 -40.48 34.00 2.93
C VAL A 491 -40.47 34.10 4.45
N TYR A 492 -39.40 34.66 5.04
CA TYR A 492 -39.33 34.97 6.47
C TYR A 492 -40.48 35.89 6.92
N GLU A 493 -40.64 37.06 6.27
CA GLU A 493 -41.67 38.04 6.64
C GLU A 493 -43.09 37.47 6.47
N LEU A 494 -43.33 36.69 5.40
CA LEU A 494 -44.62 36.04 5.17
C LEU A 494 -44.98 35.05 6.29
N LEU A 495 -44.03 34.20 6.69
CA LEU A 495 -44.27 33.22 7.75
C LEU A 495 -44.37 33.88 9.12
N LYS A 496 -43.52 34.87 9.41
CA LYS A 496 -43.58 35.64 10.66
C LYS A 496 -44.89 36.41 10.81
N ALA A 497 -45.37 37.07 9.74
CA ALA A 497 -46.64 37.79 9.77
C ALA A 497 -47.84 36.85 9.99
N ARG A 498 -47.77 35.62 9.47
CA ARG A 498 -48.84 34.64 9.55
C ARG A 498 -48.86 33.82 10.84
N PHE A 499 -47.70 33.53 11.43
CA PHE A 499 -47.56 32.58 12.54
C PHE A 499 -46.74 33.09 13.73
N GLY A 500 -46.03 34.22 13.62
CA GLY A 500 -45.10 34.73 14.63
C GLY A 500 -45.74 35.23 15.94
N SER A 501 -47.08 35.20 16.05
CA SER A 501 -47.85 35.56 17.24
C SER A 501 -48.64 34.39 17.84
N CYS A 502 -48.50 33.17 17.31
CA CYS A 502 -49.25 32.00 17.75
C CYS A 502 -48.36 31.00 18.51
N ASP A 503 -48.66 30.80 19.80
CA ASP A 503 -48.16 29.67 20.58
C ASP A 503 -48.77 28.36 20.04
N GLY A 504 -48.06 27.73 19.09
CA GLY A 504 -48.11 26.32 18.72
C GLY A 504 -49.48 25.62 18.69
N LYS A 505 -50.22 25.75 17.57
CA LYS A 505 -51.12 24.70 17.04
C LYS A 505 -51.21 24.75 15.52
#